data_AF-A0A962XSD6-F1
#
_entry.id   AF-A0A962XSD6-F1
#
_cell.length_a   1.000
_cell.length_b   1.000
_cell.length_c   1.000
_cell.angle_alpha   90.00
_cell.angle_beta   90.00
_cell.angle_gamma   90.00
#
_symmetry.space_group_name_H-M   'P 1'
#
loop_
_entity.id
_entity.type
_entity.pdbx_description
1 polymer ?
#
loop_
_entity_poly.entity_id
_entity_poly.type
_entity_poly.pdbx_seq_one_letter_code
_entity_poly.pdbx_strand_id
1 'polypeptide(L)'
;MDAAGFITLVDRLEASDWRAVGWRPLRLIDDARLEWGSGREPDLVVAELPDEAVAAPFDWIRAHAGPLLADFYRTRPLTQRGFNRQVEALIAEYGAEAFAARPGSLPPRTLFVDDGVVLAETSGDARHRYGAYCELPSGTPAAAVADRVGHWLASGEAYATYLSMNVCRYRC
;
A
#
# COMPACT_ATOMS: atom_id res chain seq x y z
N MET A 1 -1.95 -5.81 -0.98
CA MET A 1 -2.48 -6.93 -1.82
C MET A 1 -2.98 -8.07 -0.94
N ASP A 2 -3.95 -8.89 -1.38
CA ASP A 2 -4.35 -10.13 -0.68
C ASP A 2 -3.71 -11.38 -1.31
N ALA A 3 -3.84 -12.55 -0.67
CA ALA A 3 -3.21 -13.78 -1.14
C ALA A 3 -3.68 -14.18 -2.55
N ALA A 4 -4.97 -14.00 -2.85
CA ALA A 4 -5.54 -14.33 -4.17
C ALA A 4 -4.97 -13.43 -5.28
N GLY A 5 -4.84 -12.12 -5.03
CA GLY A 5 -4.21 -11.18 -5.95
C GLY A 5 -2.73 -11.51 -6.17
N PHE A 6 -2.02 -11.92 -5.12
CA PHE A 6 -0.62 -12.34 -5.23
C PHE A 6 -0.46 -13.61 -6.06
N ILE A 7 -1.28 -14.64 -5.81
CA ILE A 7 -1.30 -15.88 -6.61
C ILE A 7 -1.53 -15.55 -8.09
N THR A 8 -2.44 -14.62 -8.40
CA THR A 8 -2.67 -14.19 -9.79
C THR A 8 -1.42 -13.60 -10.44
N LEU A 9 -0.59 -12.87 -9.68
CA LEU A 9 0.69 -12.38 -10.19
C LEU A 9 1.71 -13.51 -10.36
N VAL A 10 1.74 -14.47 -9.43
CA VAL A 10 2.61 -15.65 -9.49
C VAL A 10 2.31 -16.47 -10.74
N ASP A 11 1.02 -16.68 -11.06
CA ASP A 11 0.60 -17.40 -12.27
C ASP A 11 1.05 -16.69 -13.56
N ARG A 12 0.97 -15.37 -13.61
CA ARG A 12 1.47 -14.57 -14.75
C ARG A 12 2.97 -14.68 -14.90
N LEU A 13 3.70 -14.70 -13.79
CA LEU A 13 5.15 -14.85 -13.80
C LEU A 13 5.56 -16.27 -14.21
N GLU A 14 4.85 -17.30 -13.76
CA GLU A 14 5.12 -18.69 -14.17
C GLU A 14 4.90 -18.88 -15.67
N ALA A 15 3.87 -18.23 -16.23
CA ALA A 15 3.60 -18.25 -17.66
C ALA A 15 4.68 -17.55 -18.51
N SER A 16 5.65 -16.88 -17.89
CA SER A 16 6.80 -16.27 -18.58
C SER A 16 7.95 -17.28 -18.79
N ASP A 17 8.96 -16.90 -19.58
CA ASP A 17 10.17 -17.70 -19.84
C ASP A 17 11.14 -17.79 -18.64
N TRP A 18 10.63 -17.96 -17.41
CA TRP A 18 11.44 -18.00 -16.20
C TRP A 18 12.47 -19.14 -16.20
N ARG A 19 12.18 -20.26 -16.88
CA ARG A 19 13.10 -21.39 -17.01
C ARG A 19 14.39 -21.02 -17.75
N ALA A 20 14.35 -20.04 -18.64
CA ALA A 20 15.55 -19.54 -19.32
C ALA A 20 16.39 -18.62 -18.40
N VAL A 21 15.74 -17.98 -17.43
CA VAL A 21 16.36 -17.03 -16.50
C VAL A 21 16.89 -17.71 -15.23
N GLY A 22 16.33 -18.87 -14.89
CA GLY A 22 16.57 -19.57 -13.63
C GLY A 22 15.88 -18.90 -12.44
N TRP A 23 15.88 -19.59 -11.29
CA TRP A 23 15.36 -18.99 -10.06
C TRP A 23 16.15 -17.73 -9.70
N ARG A 24 15.41 -16.68 -9.34
CA ARG A 24 15.95 -15.42 -8.81
C ARG A 24 15.05 -14.94 -7.68
N PRO A 25 15.58 -14.12 -6.75
CA PRO A 25 14.77 -13.45 -5.76
C PRO A 25 13.59 -12.74 -6.41
N LEU A 26 12.44 -12.74 -5.74
CA LEU A 26 11.20 -12.22 -6.27
C LEU A 26 10.89 -10.88 -5.62
N ARG A 27 10.56 -9.87 -6.43
CA ARG A 27 10.18 -8.53 -6.00
C ARG A 27 8.70 -8.29 -6.23
N LEU A 28 8.03 -7.66 -5.27
CA LEU A 28 6.66 -7.18 -5.43
C LEU A 28 6.67 -5.67 -5.60
N ILE A 29 6.36 -5.22 -6.82
CA ILE A 29 6.38 -3.80 -7.16
C ILE A 29 4.97 -3.25 -7.10
N ASP A 30 4.78 -2.28 -6.19
CA ASP A 30 3.58 -1.47 -6.06
C ASP A 30 2.27 -2.27 -6.04
N ASP A 31 2.26 -3.43 -5.36
CA ASP A 31 1.10 -4.32 -5.30
C ASP A 31 0.48 -4.62 -6.69
N ALA A 32 1.28 -4.66 -7.76
CA ALA A 32 0.78 -4.70 -9.12
C ALA A 32 1.48 -5.70 -10.02
N ARG A 33 2.77 -5.94 -9.78
CA ARG A 33 3.58 -6.84 -10.60
C ARG A 33 4.65 -7.53 -9.78
N LEU A 34 4.99 -8.73 -10.23
CA LEU A 34 6.14 -9.46 -9.75
C LEU A 34 7.28 -9.34 -10.75
N GLU A 35 8.48 -9.11 -10.24
CA GLU A 35 9.69 -9.01 -11.05
C GLU A 35 10.83 -9.80 -10.42
N TRP A 36 11.74 -10.30 -11.27
CA TRP A 36 12.97 -10.90 -10.79
C TRP A 36 13.90 -9.82 -10.24
N GLY A 37 14.36 -10.01 -9.01
CA GLY A 37 15.33 -9.18 -8.32
C GLY A 37 16.75 -9.71 -8.39
N SER A 38 17.66 -8.91 -7.85
CA SER A 38 19.07 -9.20 -7.65
C SER A 38 19.39 -9.63 -6.23
N GLY A 39 18.42 -9.55 -5.31
CA GLY A 39 18.54 -10.00 -3.91
C GLY A 39 19.01 -8.90 -2.94
N ARG A 40 19.14 -7.66 -3.40
CA ARG A 40 19.54 -6.51 -2.57
C ARG A 40 18.44 -5.47 -2.42
N GLU A 41 17.34 -5.67 -3.12
CA GLU A 41 16.29 -4.68 -3.20
C GLU A 41 15.40 -4.67 -1.96
N PRO A 42 14.93 -3.49 -1.53
CA PRO A 42 14.08 -3.35 -0.36
C PRO A 42 12.63 -3.75 -0.63
N ASP A 43 12.31 -4.33 -1.79
CA ASP A 43 10.96 -4.74 -2.24
C ASP A 43 10.90 -6.25 -2.60
N LEU A 44 11.84 -7.06 -2.07
CA LEU A 44 11.84 -8.53 -2.14
C LEU A 44 10.70 -9.18 -1.34
N VAL A 45 9.87 -10.00 -1.96
CA VAL A 45 8.85 -10.86 -1.32
C VAL A 45 9.35 -12.29 -1.11
N VAL A 46 10.27 -12.76 -1.94
CA VAL A 46 11.00 -14.02 -1.72
C VAL A 46 12.47 -13.74 -1.96
N ALA A 47 13.28 -13.69 -0.90
CA ALA A 47 14.71 -13.46 -1.03
C ALA A 47 15.44 -14.74 -1.48
N GLU A 48 15.06 -15.88 -0.91
CA GLU A 48 15.64 -17.19 -1.17
C GLU A 48 14.54 -18.25 -1.06
N LEU A 49 14.64 -19.32 -1.86
CA LEU A 49 13.77 -20.47 -1.71
C LEU A 49 14.41 -21.48 -0.77
N PRO A 50 13.61 -22.16 0.06
CA PRO A 50 14.11 -23.30 0.78
C PRO A 50 14.44 -24.44 -0.20
N ASP A 51 15.38 -25.31 0.17
CA ASP A 51 15.91 -26.37 -0.71
C ASP A 51 14.80 -27.28 -1.26
N GLU A 52 13.78 -27.60 -0.44
CA GLU A 52 12.63 -28.41 -0.83
C GLU A 52 11.74 -27.75 -1.91
N ALA A 53 11.80 -26.43 -2.04
CA ALA A 53 10.99 -25.67 -2.99
C ALA A 53 11.67 -25.49 -4.36
N VAL A 54 12.97 -25.77 -4.47
CA VAL A 54 13.74 -25.55 -5.71
C VAL A 54 13.17 -26.33 -6.90
N ALA A 55 12.61 -27.52 -6.66
CA ALA A 55 12.02 -28.35 -7.69
C ALA A 55 10.66 -27.82 -8.21
N ALA A 56 9.91 -27.12 -7.35
CA ALA A 56 8.55 -26.62 -7.65
C ALA A 56 8.34 -25.24 -7.01
N PRO A 57 9.06 -24.20 -7.46
CA PRO A 57 9.11 -22.91 -6.77
C PRO A 57 7.75 -22.21 -6.73
N PHE A 58 7.00 -22.24 -7.83
CA PHE A 58 5.69 -21.57 -7.92
C PHE A 58 4.62 -22.24 -7.05
N ASP A 59 4.63 -23.56 -6.92
CA ASP A 59 3.71 -24.28 -6.04
C ASP A 59 3.97 -23.95 -4.58
N TRP A 60 5.23 -23.88 -4.17
CA TRP A 60 5.61 -23.45 -2.83
C TRP A 60 5.18 -22.01 -2.56
N ILE A 61 5.42 -21.07 -3.50
CA ILE A 61 5.05 -19.67 -3.36
C ILE A 61 3.52 -19.52 -3.21
N ARG A 62 2.73 -20.27 -3.99
CA ARG A 62 1.26 -20.27 -3.88
C ARG A 62 0.80 -20.77 -2.51
N ALA A 63 1.37 -21.88 -2.04
CA ALA A 63 1.04 -22.45 -0.74
C ALA A 63 1.39 -21.51 0.43
N HIS A 64 2.42 -20.68 0.26
CA HIS A 64 2.91 -19.75 1.28
C HIS A 64 2.54 -18.27 1.01
N ALA A 65 1.61 -18.00 0.10
CA ALA A 65 1.25 -16.65 -0.33
C ALA A 65 0.88 -15.72 0.84
N GLY A 66 0.03 -16.20 1.77
CA GLY A 66 -0.38 -15.43 2.94
C GLY A 66 0.79 -15.06 3.85
N PRO A 67 1.57 -16.04 4.35
CA PRO A 67 2.77 -15.78 5.15
C PRO A 67 3.80 -14.87 4.47
N LEU A 68 4.08 -15.06 3.17
CA LEU A 68 5.03 -14.24 2.41
C LEU A 68 4.60 -12.78 2.35
N LEU A 69 3.31 -12.51 2.07
CA LEU A 69 2.77 -11.16 2.08
C LEU A 69 2.79 -10.55 3.49
N ALA A 70 2.43 -11.32 4.52
CA ALA A 70 2.44 -10.85 5.89
C ALA A 70 3.85 -10.42 6.34
N ASP A 71 4.87 -11.20 5.99
CA ASP A 71 6.26 -10.84 6.30
C ASP A 71 6.75 -9.64 5.47
N PHE A 72 6.41 -9.61 4.18
CA PHE A 72 6.70 -8.48 3.29
C PHE A 72 6.16 -7.16 3.84
N TYR A 73 4.90 -7.12 4.31
CA TYR A 73 4.29 -5.89 4.83
C TYR A 73 4.68 -5.57 6.28
N ARG A 74 5.14 -6.55 7.07
CA ARG A 74 5.59 -6.31 8.46
C ARG A 74 6.74 -5.31 8.55
N THR A 75 7.64 -5.33 7.58
CA THR A 75 8.88 -4.54 7.60
C THR A 75 8.86 -3.38 6.60
N ARG A 76 7.76 -3.19 5.87
CA ARG A 76 7.71 -2.24 4.76
C ARG A 76 6.55 -1.27 4.87
N PRO A 77 6.78 0.02 4.56
CA PRO A 77 5.68 0.95 4.42
C PRO A 77 4.73 0.43 3.34
N LEU A 78 3.44 0.62 3.59
CA LEU A 78 2.36 0.31 2.65
C LEU A 78 2.71 0.91 1.29
N THR A 79 2.58 0.17 0.18
CA THR A 79 2.88 0.71 -1.17
C THR A 79 1.90 1.83 -1.53
N GLN A 80 2.23 2.69 -2.50
CA GLN A 80 1.31 3.76 -2.92
C GLN A 80 -0.02 3.17 -3.41
N ARG A 81 0.02 2.14 -4.26
CA ARG A 81 -1.20 1.47 -4.70
C ARG A 81 -1.93 0.78 -3.55
N GLY A 82 -1.20 0.14 -2.63
CA GLY A 82 -1.78 -0.48 -1.44
C GLY A 82 -2.49 0.53 -0.53
N PHE A 83 -1.90 1.71 -0.36
CA PHE A 83 -2.45 2.85 0.35
C PHE A 83 -3.68 3.39 -0.37
N ASN A 84 -3.55 3.74 -1.65
CA ASN A 84 -4.63 4.31 -2.45
C ASN A 84 -5.87 3.41 -2.46
N ARG A 85 -5.70 2.10 -2.65
CA ARG A 85 -6.82 1.15 -2.62
C ARG A 85 -7.56 1.13 -1.28
N GLN A 86 -6.84 1.20 -0.17
CA GLN A 86 -7.47 1.22 1.16
C GLN A 86 -8.18 2.56 1.40
N VAL A 87 -7.58 3.68 0.96
CA VAL A 87 -8.21 5.00 1.04
C VAL A 87 -9.46 5.10 0.16
N GLU A 88 -9.44 4.54 -1.05
CA GLU A 88 -10.61 4.45 -1.93
C GLU A 88 -11.78 3.72 -1.26
N ALA A 89 -11.50 2.62 -0.55
CA ALA A 89 -12.52 1.90 0.21
C ALA A 89 -13.10 2.76 1.34
N LEU A 90 -12.25 3.49 2.07
CA LEU A 90 -12.68 4.42 3.13
C LEU A 90 -13.48 5.61 2.57
N ILE A 91 -13.12 6.13 1.40
CA ILE A 91 -13.87 7.18 0.70
C ILE A 91 -15.24 6.65 0.26
N ALA A 92 -15.31 5.41 -0.25
CA ALA A 92 -16.57 4.78 -0.61
C ALA A 92 -17.48 4.55 0.61
N GLU A 93 -16.90 4.29 1.79
CA GLU A 93 -17.63 4.08 3.03
C GLU A 93 -18.12 5.40 3.68
N TYR A 94 -17.26 6.43 3.73
CA TYR A 94 -17.51 7.64 4.52
C TYR A 94 -17.77 8.91 3.71
N GLY A 95 -17.60 8.88 2.39
CA GLY A 95 -17.64 10.05 1.53
C GLY A 95 -16.30 10.79 1.46
N ALA A 96 -16.04 11.46 0.35
CA ALA A 96 -14.79 12.18 0.11
C ALA A 96 -14.63 13.38 1.05
N GLU A 97 -15.73 14.07 1.34
CA GLU A 97 -15.81 15.21 2.26
C GLU A 97 -15.39 14.85 3.69
N ALA A 98 -15.50 13.59 4.09
CA ALA A 98 -15.06 13.15 5.41
C ALA A 98 -13.54 13.26 5.59
N PHE A 99 -12.77 13.34 4.50
CA PHE A 99 -11.30 13.41 4.48
C PHE A 99 -10.77 14.76 3.98
N ALA A 100 -11.62 15.79 3.94
CA ALA A 100 -11.27 17.08 3.39
C ALA A 100 -11.63 18.22 4.34
N ALA A 101 -10.72 19.18 4.49
CA ALA A 101 -10.93 20.34 5.36
C ALA A 101 -10.31 21.59 4.77
N ARG A 102 -10.76 22.76 5.22
CA ARG A 102 -10.11 24.02 4.90
C ARG A 102 -8.82 24.18 5.71
N PRO A 103 -7.84 24.96 5.24
CA PRO A 103 -6.64 25.26 6.01
C PRO A 103 -6.97 25.74 7.43
N GLY A 104 -6.30 25.15 8.42
CA GLY A 104 -6.51 25.46 9.83
C GLY A 104 -7.72 24.78 10.49
N SER A 105 -8.40 23.87 9.81
CA SER A 105 -9.47 23.03 10.36
C SER A 105 -9.18 21.55 10.17
N LEU A 106 -9.80 20.70 10.98
CA LEU A 106 -9.72 19.25 10.83
C LEU A 106 -10.98 18.70 10.16
N PRO A 107 -10.84 17.71 9.28
CA PRO A 107 -11.98 17.02 8.69
C PRO A 107 -12.65 16.10 9.72
N PRO A 108 -13.84 15.54 9.43
CA PRO A 108 -14.45 14.50 10.27
C PRO A 108 -13.55 13.29 10.50
N ARG A 109 -12.72 12.93 9.50
CA ARG A 109 -11.81 11.79 9.53
C ARG A 109 -10.45 12.12 8.93
N THR A 110 -9.40 11.60 9.53
CA THR A 110 -8.02 11.68 9.03
C THR A 110 -7.45 10.30 8.82
N LEU A 111 -6.58 10.15 7.83
CA LEU A 111 -5.94 8.88 7.50
C LEU A 111 -4.72 8.65 8.38
N PHE A 112 -4.65 7.47 8.97
CA PHE A 112 -3.47 6.96 9.66
C PHE A 112 -3.10 5.59 9.10
N VAL A 113 -1.85 5.17 9.25
CA VAL A 113 -1.44 3.81 8.85
C VAL A 113 -0.85 3.11 10.07
N ASP A 114 -1.38 1.93 10.36
CA ASP A 114 -0.90 1.07 11.44
C ASP A 114 -0.76 -0.35 10.92
N ASP A 115 0.44 -0.93 11.05
CA ASP A 115 0.76 -2.28 10.58
C ASP A 115 0.29 -2.59 9.13
N GLY A 116 0.50 -1.65 8.22
CA GLY A 116 0.10 -1.78 6.81
C GLY A 116 -1.40 -1.58 6.52
N VAL A 117 -2.20 -1.24 7.52
CA VAL A 117 -3.63 -0.95 7.40
C VAL A 117 -3.88 0.55 7.46
N VAL A 118 -4.62 1.10 6.50
CA VAL A 118 -5.09 2.50 6.55
C VAL A 118 -6.33 2.58 7.41
N LEU A 119 -6.29 3.42 8.43
CA LEU A 119 -7.35 3.69 9.39
C LEU A 119 -7.91 5.09 9.17
N ALA A 120 -9.22 5.25 9.38
CA ALA A 120 -9.89 6.54 9.34
C ALA A 120 -10.22 7.01 10.77
N GLU A 121 -9.29 7.74 11.37
CA GLU A 121 -9.36 8.23 12.75
C GLU A 121 -10.32 9.42 12.85
N THR A 122 -11.10 9.48 13.92
CA THR A 122 -12.11 10.51 14.22
C THR A 122 -11.66 11.42 15.36
N SER A 123 -12.39 12.51 15.63
CA SER A 123 -12.06 13.42 16.75
C SER A 123 -12.02 12.77 18.14
N GLY A 124 -12.57 11.57 18.32
CA GLY A 124 -12.43 10.78 19.54
C GLY A 124 -11.06 10.12 19.70
N ASP A 125 -10.30 10.00 18.62
CA ASP A 125 -9.04 9.28 18.57
C ASP A 125 -7.85 10.22 18.79
N ALA A 126 -6.94 9.86 19.69
CA ALA A 126 -5.79 10.69 20.04
C ALA A 126 -4.88 11.03 18.84
N ARG A 127 -4.89 10.18 17.81
CA ARG A 127 -4.08 10.32 16.59
C ARG A 127 -4.70 11.23 15.52
N HIS A 128 -5.98 11.56 15.64
CA HIS A 128 -6.73 12.26 14.58
C HIS A 128 -6.10 13.59 14.15
N ARG A 129 -5.65 14.41 15.11
CA ARG A 129 -5.00 15.70 14.80
C ARG A 129 -3.68 15.58 14.01
N TYR A 130 -3.15 14.37 13.86
CA TYR A 130 -1.89 14.08 13.19
C TYR A 130 -2.05 13.27 11.91
N GLY A 131 -3.27 12.87 11.54
CA GLY A 131 -3.49 12.07 10.34
C GLY A 131 -3.46 12.91 9.06
N ALA A 132 -3.28 12.24 7.92
CA ALA A 132 -3.33 12.87 6.60
C ALA A 132 -4.76 13.18 6.20
N TYR A 133 -4.96 14.31 5.54
CA TYR A 133 -6.23 14.69 4.94
C TYR A 133 -5.99 15.66 3.77
N CYS A 134 -7.00 15.83 2.93
CA CYS A 134 -6.95 16.75 1.80
C CYS A 134 -7.26 18.17 2.27
N GLU A 135 -6.28 19.08 2.20
CA GLU A 135 -6.57 20.51 2.37
C GLU A 135 -7.22 21.08 1.10
N LEU A 136 -8.39 21.69 1.31
CA LEU A 136 -9.19 22.34 0.28
C LEU A 136 -8.78 23.81 0.15
N PRO A 137 -8.35 24.28 -1.03
CA PRO A 137 -8.11 25.70 -1.25
C PRO A 137 -9.31 26.57 -0.88
N SER A 138 -9.04 27.78 -0.40
CA SER A 138 -10.09 28.76 -0.10
C SER A 138 -11.02 28.96 -1.29
N GLY A 139 -12.33 28.86 -1.05
CA GLY A 139 -13.34 29.02 -2.10
C GLY A 139 -13.66 27.76 -2.91
N THR A 140 -13.09 26.59 -2.56
CA THR A 140 -13.46 25.31 -3.19
C THR A 140 -14.98 25.07 -3.06
N PRO A 141 -15.73 24.96 -4.17
CA PRO A 141 -17.16 24.66 -4.13
C PRO A 141 -17.41 23.24 -3.60
N ALA A 142 -18.54 23.02 -2.92
CA ALA A 142 -18.91 21.71 -2.39
C ALA A 142 -18.91 20.61 -3.48
N ALA A 143 -19.36 20.96 -4.70
CA ALA A 143 -19.38 20.05 -5.83
C ALA A 143 -17.99 19.60 -6.32
N ALA A 144 -16.92 20.34 -5.99
CA ALA A 144 -15.55 20.05 -6.42
C ALA A 144 -14.73 19.28 -5.37
N VAL A 145 -15.30 19.01 -4.19
CA VAL A 145 -14.57 18.36 -3.09
C VAL A 145 -14.17 16.93 -3.46
N ALA A 146 -15.09 16.14 -4.02
CA ALA A 146 -14.82 14.77 -4.41
C ALA A 146 -13.69 14.68 -5.45
N ASP A 147 -13.71 15.53 -6.47
CA ASP A 147 -12.66 15.59 -7.49
C ASP A 147 -11.31 15.99 -6.90
N ARG A 148 -11.31 16.94 -5.95
CA ARG A 148 -10.08 17.38 -5.27
C ARG A 148 -9.46 16.26 -4.43
N VAL A 149 -10.29 15.53 -3.67
CA VAL A 149 -9.84 14.37 -2.88
C VAL A 149 -9.35 13.25 -3.78
N GLY A 150 -10.05 12.97 -4.89
CA GLY A 150 -9.61 12.02 -5.90
C GLY A 150 -8.26 12.38 -6.51
N HIS A 151 -8.06 13.66 -6.85
CA HIS A 151 -6.77 14.15 -7.35
C HIS A 151 -5.66 14.06 -6.31
N TRP A 152 -5.93 14.44 -5.05
CA TRP A 152 -5.00 14.33 -3.93
C TRP A 152 -4.52 12.89 -3.71
N LEU A 153 -5.40 11.91 -3.91
CA LEU A 153 -5.06 10.50 -3.83
C LEU A 153 -4.28 10.02 -5.07
N ALA A 154 -4.78 10.34 -6.27
CA ALA A 154 -4.21 9.88 -7.53
C ALA A 154 -2.83 10.49 -7.83
N SER A 155 -2.56 11.72 -7.40
CA SER A 155 -1.28 12.40 -7.58
C SER A 155 -0.16 11.80 -6.70
N GLY A 156 -0.52 11.01 -5.68
CA GLY A 156 0.41 10.53 -4.66
C GLY A 156 0.67 11.53 -3.54
N GLU A 157 -0.01 12.68 -3.52
CA GLU A 157 0.12 13.68 -2.44
C GLU A 157 -0.28 13.07 -1.08
N ALA A 158 -1.41 12.37 -1.01
CA ALA A 158 -1.85 11.65 0.18
C ALA A 158 -0.81 10.64 0.69
N TYR A 159 -0.18 9.92 -0.24
CA TYR A 159 0.84 8.92 0.05
C TYR A 159 2.15 9.56 0.55
N ALA A 160 2.55 10.69 -0.05
CA ALA A 160 3.70 11.47 0.41
C ALA A 160 3.48 12.01 1.84
N THR A 161 2.26 12.46 2.17
CA THR A 161 1.90 12.83 3.55
C THR A 161 1.98 11.63 4.48
N TYR A 162 1.48 10.46 4.08
CA TYR A 162 1.65 9.21 4.84
C TYR A 162 3.13 8.93 5.16
N LEU A 163 3.99 8.98 4.14
CA LEU A 163 5.42 8.72 4.32
C LEU A 163 6.03 9.74 5.29
N SER A 164 5.74 11.03 5.16
CA SER A 164 6.31 12.09 6.00
C SER A 164 5.91 11.94 7.48
N MET A 165 4.68 11.53 7.77
CA MET A 165 4.20 11.26 9.14
C MET A 165 4.91 10.06 9.79
N ASN A 166 5.38 9.11 8.98
CA ASN A 166 6.01 7.87 9.45
C ASN A 166 7.55 7.91 9.46
N VAL A 167 8.19 8.98 8.96
CA VAL A 167 9.66 9.11 8.97
C VAL A 167 10.24 9.06 10.39
N CYS A 168 9.49 9.45 11.42
CA CYS A 168 9.92 9.34 12.82
C CYS A 168 9.88 7.91 13.39
N ARG A 169 9.26 6.92 12.73
CA ARG A 169 9.13 5.54 13.24
C ARG A 169 10.23 4.60 12.74
N TYR A 170 10.93 4.95 11.66
CA TYR A 170 11.91 4.07 10.98
C TYR A 170 13.36 4.57 11.02
N ARG A 171 13.66 5.66 11.74
CA ARG A 171 15.02 6.23 11.89
C ARG A 171 15.36 6.63 13.35
N CYS A 172 15.00 5.80 14.32
CA CYS A 172 15.45 5.95 15.71
C CYS A 172 16.21 4.70 16.14
#